data_AF-A0A7J8VHK7-F1
#
_entry.id   AF-A0A7J8VHK7-F1
#
_cell.length_a   1.000
_cell.length_b   1.000
_cell.length_c   1.000
_cell.angle_alpha   90.00
_cell.angle_beta   90.00
_cell.angle_gamma   90.00
#
_symmetry.space_group_name_H-M   'P 1'
#
loop_
_entity.id
_entity.type
_entity.pdbx_description
1 polymer ?
#
loop_
_entity_poly.entity_id
_entity_poly.type
_entity_poly.pdbx_seq_one_letter_code
_entity_poly.pdbx_strand_id
1 'polypeptide(L)' 'MSGPPSPLIENYLREANFWHVANIGRGCKLDPKLISAFIER' A
#
# COMPACT_ATOMS: atom_id res chain seq x y z
N MET A 1 -23.72 -6.16 2.68
CA MET A 1 -23.76 -4.96 1.82
C MET A 1 -22.38 -4.31 1.87
N SER A 2 -21.51 -4.63 0.93
CA SER A 2 -20.26 -3.89 0.71
C SER A 2 -20.53 -2.90 -0.42
N GLY A 3 -21.06 -1.73 -0.04
CA GLY A 3 -21.07 -0.59 -0.97
C GLY A 3 -19.62 -0.15 -1.24
N PRO A 4 -19.35 0.55 -2.36
CA PRO A 4 -18.04 1.10 -2.61
C PRO A 4 -17.62 1.97 -1.40
N PRO A 5 -16.34 1.93 -1.00
CA PRO A 5 -15.89 2.74 0.11
C PRO A 5 -16.15 4.21 -0.21
N SER A 6 -16.49 5.00 0.81
CA SER A 6 -16.53 6.46 0.65
C SER A 6 -15.21 6.93 0.01
N PRO A 7 -15.21 7.92 -0.89
CA PRO A 7 -13.99 8.43 -1.52
C PRO A 7 -12.88 8.79 -0.52
N LEU A 8 -13.25 9.23 0.68
CA LEU A 8 -12.32 9.51 1.78
C LEU A 8 -11.67 8.25 2.35
N ILE A 9 -12.44 7.15 2.42
CA ILE A 9 -11.98 5.84 2.88
C ILE A 9 -11.08 5.19 1.82
N GLU A 10 -11.39 5.35 0.52
CA GLU A 10 -10.53 4.82 -0.55
C GLU A 10 -9.14 5.43 -0.53
N ASN A 11 -9.02 6.75 -0.34
CA ASN A 11 -7.73 7.40 -0.27
C ASN A 11 -6.94 6.95 0.96
N TYR A 12 -7.61 6.87 2.12
CA TYR A 12 -7.00 6.37 3.35
C TYR A 12 -6.51 4.92 3.20
N LEU A 13 -7.32 4.04 2.60
CA LEU A 13 -6.94 2.64 2.38
C LEU A 13 -5.76 2.50 1.42
N ARG A 14 -5.70 3.34 0.37
CA ARG A 14 -4.57 3.39 -0.55
C ARG A 14 -3.28 3.80 0.16
N GLU A 15 -3.33 4.89 0.94
CA GLU A 15 -2.17 5.36 1.71
C GLU A 15 -1.75 4.34 2.78
N ALA A 16 -2.70 3.76 3.50
CA ALA A 16 -2.42 2.74 4.51
C ALA A 16 -1.79 1.47 3.90
N ASN A 17 -2.27 1.01 2.74
CA ASN A 17 -1.67 -0.11 2.01
C ASN A 17 -0.23 0.21 1.58
N PHE A 18 0.01 1.40 1.03
CA PHE A 18 1.35 1.83 0.66
C PHE A 18 2.31 1.79 1.86
N TRP A 19 1.90 2.37 2.99
CA TRP A 19 2.72 2.39 4.21
C TRP A 19 2.97 0.98 4.76
N HIS A 20 1.96 0.11 4.70
CA HIS A 20 2.08 -1.28 5.12
C HIS A 20 3.12 -2.03 4.27
N VAL A 21 3.01 -1.95 2.94
CA VAL A 21 3.93 -2.58 2.00
C VAL A 21 5.35 -2.04 2.15
N ALA A 22 5.50 -0.71 2.30
CA ALA A 22 6.80 -0.08 2.50
C ALA A 22 7.47 -0.51 3.82
N ASN A 23 6.70 -0.62 4.90
CA ASN A 23 7.21 -1.07 6.20
C ASN A 23 7.59 -2.55 6.20
N ILE A 24 6.77 -3.41 5.59
CA ILE A 24 7.12 -4.84 5.40
C ILE A 24 8.37 -4.96 4.54
N GLY A 25 8.45 -4.24 3.41
CA GLY A 25 9.61 -4.30 2.54
C GLY A 25 10.90 -3.87 3.22
N ARG A 26 10.84 -2.81 4.04
CA ARG A 26 11.97 -2.36 4.86
C ARG A 26 12.39 -3.41 5.89
N GLY A 27 11.44 -4.02 6.60
CA GLY A 27 11.70 -5.06 7.60
C GLY A 27 12.24 -6.36 7.00
N CYS A 28 11.77 -6.72 5.81
CA CYS A 28 12.19 -7.92 5.09
C CYS A 28 13.48 -7.76 4.27
N LYS A 29 14.13 -6.59 4.31
CA LYS A 29 15.27 -6.22 3.42
C LYS A 29 14.95 -6.46 1.94
N LEU A 30 13.71 -6.21 1.52
CA LEU A 30 13.37 -6.27 0.10
C LEU A 30 14.17 -5.22 -0.65
N ASP A 31 14.64 -5.59 -1.84
CA ASP A 31 15.33 -4.66 -2.72
C ASP A 31 14.44 -3.44 -3.00
N PRO A 32 14.98 -2.21 -2.95
CA PRO A 32 14.20 -1.00 -3.22
C PRO A 32 13.44 -1.01 -4.56
N LYS A 33 13.97 -1.69 -5.60
CA LYS A 33 13.27 -1.85 -6.88
C LYS A 33 12.04 -2.76 -6.75
N LEU A 34 12.12 -3.77 -5.89
CA LEU A 34 10.99 -4.65 -5.60
C LEU A 34 9.86 -3.88 -4.91
N ILE A 35 10.20 -3.03 -3.94
CA ILE A 35 9.24 -2.17 -3.24
C ILE A 35 8.56 -1.19 -4.22
N SER A 36 9.32 -0.56 -5.13
CA SER A 36 8.75 0.31 -6.19
C SER A 36 7.76 -0.45 -7.07
N ALA A 37 8.12 -1.67 -7.49
CA ALA A 37 7.25 -2.50 -8.33
C ALA A 37 5.94 -2.93 -7.64
N PHE A 38 5.92 -3.02 -6.30
CA PHE A 38 4.69 -3.28 -5.53
C PHE A 38 3.81 -2.04 -5.34
N ILE A 39 4.42 -0.85 -5.36
CA ILE A 39 3.75 0.44 -5.15
C ILE A 39 3.14 0.98 -6.44
N GLU A 40 3.81 0.78 -7.57
CA GLU A 40 3.39 1.31 -8.89
C GLU A 40 2.28 0.48 -9.57
N ARG A 41 1.73 -0.53 -8.89
CA ARG A 41 0.70 -1.45 -9.41
C ARG A 41 -0.68 -1.15 -8.81
#